data_AF-A0A7S2M3L5-F1
#
_entry.id   AF-A0A7S2M3L5-F1
#
_cell.length_a   1.000
_cell.length_b   1.000
_cell.length_c   1.000
_cell.angle_alpha   90.00
_cell.angle_beta   90.00
_cell.angle_gamma   90.00
#
_symmetry.space_group_name_H-M   'P 1'
#
loop_
_entity.id
_entity.type
_entity.pdbx_description
1 polymer ?
#
loop_
_entity_poly.entity_id
_entity_poly.type
_entity_poly.pdbx_seq_one_letter_code
_entity_poly.pdbx_strand_id
1 'polypeptide(L)'
;TVCVLYLFLGQAVTKVGFEEKTKLGIAEGRGGRRGPENVWGSAFTGVLCAAAAAQGSEFLGLSSNVWLLGYVASLATKLADTFASEIGKAYGKTTFLITSLKPVPRGTEGAISLEGTVASVIGGFLLSIYAYGVVGLVATLEGVGVATFAAFGGTMIESLIGATLQEKEGFDWMSNEVVNFFNTLIGAAIAIGLGVFVLGM
;
A
#
# COMPACT_ATOMS: atom_id res chain seq x y z
N THR A 1 12.08 0.13 -13.02
CA THR A 1 12.51 -1.04 -12.21
C THR A 1 11.74 -1.16 -10.90
N VAL A 2 11.40 -0.06 -10.20
CA VAL A 2 10.55 -0.09 -8.98
C VAL A 2 9.21 -0.81 -9.21
N CYS A 3 8.49 -0.50 -10.30
CA CYS A 3 7.25 -1.20 -10.64
C CYS A 3 7.43 -2.72 -10.82
N VAL A 4 8.57 -3.15 -11.36
CA VAL A 4 8.87 -4.59 -11.56
C VAL A 4 9.06 -5.27 -10.21
N LEU A 5 9.81 -4.65 -9.30
CA LEU A 5 9.98 -5.18 -7.95
C LEU A 5 8.64 -5.24 -7.20
N TYR A 6 7.84 -4.17 -7.29
CA TYR A 6 6.48 -4.13 -6.75
C TYR A 6 5.63 -5.31 -7.25
N LEU A 7 5.57 -5.51 -8.57
CA LEU A 7 4.80 -6.61 -9.17
C LEU A 7 5.35 -7.97 -8.74
N PHE A 8 6.67 -8.14 -8.72
CA PHE A 8 7.31 -9.39 -8.32
C PHE A 8 7.00 -9.74 -6.86
N LEU A 9 7.25 -8.82 -5.93
CA LEU A 9 7.01 -9.03 -4.50
C LEU A 9 5.51 -9.19 -4.21
N GLY A 10 4.66 -8.41 -4.88
CA GLY A 10 3.21 -8.55 -4.78
C GLY A 10 2.74 -9.93 -5.21
N GLN A 11 3.22 -10.45 -6.34
CA GLN A 11 2.89 -11.82 -6.79
C GLN A 11 3.51 -12.91 -5.92
N ALA A 12 4.67 -12.66 -5.33
CA ALA A 12 5.31 -13.63 -4.43
C ALA A 12 4.51 -13.79 -3.15
N VAL A 13 4.07 -12.69 -2.53
CA VAL A 13 3.34 -12.74 -1.26
C VAL A 13 1.93 -13.32 -1.41
N THR A 14 1.25 -13.11 -2.54
CA THR A 14 -0.07 -13.71 -2.78
C THR A 14 -0.03 -15.23 -2.85
N LYS A 15 1.11 -15.83 -3.22
CA LYS A 15 1.30 -17.29 -3.22
C LYS A 15 1.58 -17.87 -1.84
N VAL A 16 1.91 -17.05 -0.84
CA VAL A 16 2.18 -17.51 0.51
C VAL A 16 0.91 -18.07 1.14
N GLY A 17 0.96 -19.31 1.61
CA GLY A 17 -0.19 -19.99 2.23
C GLY A 17 -1.38 -20.18 1.29
N PHE A 18 -1.15 -20.23 -0.03
CA PHE A 18 -2.22 -20.26 -1.04
C PHE A 18 -3.22 -21.41 -0.81
N GLU A 19 -2.74 -22.63 -0.59
CA GLU A 19 -3.59 -23.80 -0.35
C GLU A 19 -4.53 -23.61 0.85
N GLU A 20 -4.02 -23.04 1.95
CA GLU A 20 -4.80 -22.80 3.17
C GLU A 20 -5.84 -21.70 2.95
N LYS A 21 -5.45 -20.61 2.28
CA LYS A 21 -6.38 -19.55 1.90
C LYS A 21 -7.47 -20.07 0.95
N THR A 22 -7.16 -21.01 0.07
CA THR A 22 -8.15 -21.62 -0.85
C THR A 22 -9.15 -22.46 -0.08
N LYS A 23 -8.72 -23.27 0.90
CA LYS A 23 -9.63 -24.05 1.77
C LYS A 23 -10.58 -23.15 2.56
N LEU A 24 -10.09 -21.99 2.97
CA LEU A 24 -10.86 -21.00 3.74
C LEU A 24 -11.74 -20.09 2.86
N GLY A 25 -11.66 -20.20 1.52
CA GLY A 25 -12.42 -19.35 0.60
C GLY A 25 -11.97 -17.88 0.55
N ILE A 26 -10.83 -17.56 1.17
CA ILE A 26 -10.26 -16.20 1.26
C ILE A 26 -9.05 -16.00 0.32
N ALA A 27 -8.75 -16.98 -0.52
CA ALA A 27 -7.66 -16.89 -1.48
C ALA A 27 -7.93 -15.82 -2.52
N GLU A 28 -6.86 -15.10 -2.88
CA GLU A 28 -6.92 -14.13 -3.95
C GLU A 28 -7.25 -14.80 -5.29
N GLY A 29 -8.13 -14.15 -6.06
CA GLY A 29 -8.70 -14.70 -7.29
C GLY A 29 -7.65 -15.06 -8.37
N ARG A 30 -8.10 -15.77 -9.41
CA ARG A 30 -7.26 -16.20 -10.57
C ARG A 30 -5.97 -16.94 -10.17
N GLY A 31 -6.02 -17.78 -9.15
CA GLY A 31 -4.85 -18.55 -8.70
C GLY A 31 -3.81 -17.71 -7.96
N GLY A 32 -4.24 -16.69 -7.21
CA GLY A 32 -3.35 -15.76 -6.51
C GLY A 32 -2.87 -14.59 -7.38
N ARG A 33 -3.45 -14.39 -8.56
CA ARG A 33 -3.08 -13.32 -9.49
C ARG A 33 -4.08 -12.18 -9.37
N ARG A 34 -3.59 -11.00 -8.98
CA ARG A 34 -4.35 -9.75 -9.06
C ARG A 34 -4.68 -9.39 -10.51
N GLY A 35 -5.91 -8.94 -10.74
CA GLY A 35 -6.39 -8.53 -12.06
C GLY A 35 -5.74 -7.22 -12.56
N PRO A 36 -5.84 -6.92 -13.87
CA PRO A 36 -5.34 -5.68 -14.44
C PRO A 36 -6.05 -4.44 -13.88
N GLU A 37 -7.31 -4.58 -13.50
CA GLU A 37 -8.08 -3.58 -12.74
C GLU A 37 -7.31 -3.03 -11.52
N ASN A 38 -6.61 -3.91 -10.81
CA ASN A 38 -5.82 -3.54 -9.62
C ASN A 38 -4.63 -2.62 -9.96
N VAL A 39 -4.13 -2.70 -11.20
CA VAL A 39 -3.06 -1.85 -11.72
C VAL A 39 -3.59 -0.44 -11.94
N TRP A 40 -4.80 -0.27 -12.47
CA TRP A 40 -5.37 1.06 -12.70
C TRP A 40 -5.61 1.82 -11.41
N GLY A 41 -6.28 1.20 -10.43
CA GLY A 41 -6.52 1.83 -9.13
C GLY A 41 -5.22 2.22 -8.42
N SER A 42 -4.24 1.30 -8.38
CA SER A 42 -3.03 1.50 -7.56
C SER A 42 -1.91 2.26 -8.26
N ALA A 43 -1.79 2.18 -9.60
CA ALA A 43 -0.70 2.81 -10.34
C ALA A 43 -1.03 4.24 -10.76
N PHE A 44 -2.31 4.63 -10.81
CA PHE A 44 -2.70 5.97 -11.27
C PHE A 44 -2.12 7.08 -10.39
N THR A 45 -2.14 6.94 -9.06
CA THR A 45 -1.45 7.88 -8.16
C THR A 45 0.03 8.00 -8.49
N GLY A 46 0.71 6.86 -8.71
CA GLY A 46 2.11 6.86 -9.10
C GLY A 46 2.36 7.59 -10.42
N VAL A 47 1.51 7.40 -11.41
CA VAL A 47 1.59 8.13 -12.69
C VAL A 47 1.45 9.63 -12.48
N LEU A 48 0.51 10.08 -11.64
CA LEU A 48 0.34 11.50 -11.32
C LEU A 48 1.58 12.09 -10.64
N CYS A 49 2.14 11.41 -9.64
CA CYS A 49 3.36 11.85 -8.97
C CYS A 49 4.57 11.87 -9.92
N ALA A 50 4.73 10.85 -10.77
CA ALA A 50 5.81 10.79 -11.74
C ALA A 50 5.67 11.89 -12.81
N ALA A 51 4.45 12.15 -13.29
CA ALA A 51 4.16 13.23 -14.22
C ALA A 51 4.48 14.59 -13.60
N ALA A 52 4.08 14.83 -12.35
CA ALA A 52 4.42 16.04 -11.61
C ALA A 52 5.95 16.24 -11.47
N ALA A 53 6.69 15.17 -11.15
CA ALA A 53 8.15 15.22 -11.05
C ALA A 53 8.83 15.51 -12.41
N ALA A 54 8.21 15.12 -13.52
CA ALA A 54 8.74 15.31 -14.87
C ALA A 54 8.57 16.75 -15.41
N GLN A 55 7.76 17.59 -14.76
CA GLN A 55 7.47 18.96 -15.21
C GLN A 55 8.61 19.95 -15.01
N GLY A 56 9.68 19.58 -14.29
CA GLY A 56 10.84 20.43 -14.01
C GLY A 56 11.31 20.30 -12.57
N SER A 57 12.18 21.22 -12.14
CA SER A 57 12.74 21.25 -10.78
C SER A 57 11.69 21.50 -9.69
N GLU A 58 10.63 22.23 -10.05
CA GLU A 58 9.52 22.52 -9.17
C GLU A 58 8.20 22.40 -9.94
N PHE A 59 7.19 21.85 -9.29
CA PHE A 59 5.82 21.81 -9.77
C PHE A 59 4.87 22.04 -8.60
N LEU A 60 3.94 22.98 -8.75
CA LEU A 60 3.03 23.45 -7.69
C LEU A 60 3.75 23.93 -6.41
N GLY A 61 4.96 24.48 -6.54
CA GLY A 61 5.77 24.94 -5.40
C GLY A 61 6.42 23.81 -4.59
N LEU A 62 6.42 22.58 -5.11
CA LEU A 62 7.08 21.42 -4.52
C LEU A 62 8.21 20.94 -5.42
N SER A 63 9.34 20.55 -4.83
CA SER A 63 10.49 20.04 -5.58
C SER A 63 10.20 18.69 -6.25
N SER A 64 10.89 18.38 -7.35
CA SER A 64 10.75 17.07 -8.02
C SER A 64 11.03 15.91 -7.08
N ASN A 65 11.92 16.08 -6.10
CA ASN A 65 12.26 15.03 -5.14
C ASN A 65 11.08 14.67 -4.23
N VAL A 66 10.25 15.65 -3.84
CA VAL A 66 9.02 15.40 -3.07
C VAL A 66 8.02 14.60 -3.89
N TRP A 67 7.88 14.92 -5.18
CA TRP A 67 7.02 14.16 -6.08
C TRP A 67 7.52 12.74 -6.32
N LEU A 68 8.84 12.53 -6.43
CA LEU A 68 9.43 11.20 -6.50
C LEU A 68 9.24 10.40 -5.21
N LEU A 69 9.33 11.06 -4.05
CA LEU A 69 9.01 10.44 -2.76
C LEU A 69 7.54 10.00 -2.71
N GLY A 70 6.62 10.85 -3.18
CA GLY A 70 5.20 10.51 -3.32
C GLY A 70 4.95 9.33 -4.27
N TYR A 71 5.66 9.27 -5.40
CA TYR A 71 5.61 8.14 -6.34
C TYR A 71 6.07 6.83 -5.70
N VAL A 72 7.19 6.84 -4.98
CA VAL A 72 7.70 5.64 -4.29
C VAL A 72 6.74 5.24 -3.18
N ALA A 73 6.26 6.19 -2.39
CA ALA A 73 5.31 5.95 -1.31
C ALA A 73 4.01 5.35 -1.85
N SER A 74 3.44 5.83 -2.95
CA SER A 74 2.19 5.29 -3.49
C SER A 74 2.31 3.79 -3.82
N LEU A 75 3.41 3.39 -4.45
CA LEU A 75 3.68 1.98 -4.77
C LEU A 75 4.01 1.16 -3.52
N ALA A 76 4.75 1.76 -2.57
CA ALA A 76 5.10 1.13 -1.31
C ALA A 76 3.86 0.87 -0.45
N THR A 77 2.92 1.81 -0.42
CA THR A 77 1.62 1.67 0.24
C THR A 77 0.85 0.49 -0.32
N LYS A 78 0.75 0.38 -1.66
CA LYS A 78 0.04 -0.77 -2.23
C LYS A 78 0.75 -2.09 -1.92
N LEU A 79 2.07 -2.11 -1.94
CA LEU A 79 2.82 -3.31 -1.59
C LEU A 79 2.63 -3.69 -0.11
N ALA A 80 2.68 -2.70 0.79
CA ALA A 80 2.47 -2.85 2.22
C ALA A 80 1.08 -3.41 2.52
N ASP A 81 0.04 -2.88 1.87
CA ASP A 81 -1.33 -3.38 1.93
C ASP A 81 -1.45 -4.84 1.45
N THR A 82 -0.76 -5.16 0.34
CA THR A 82 -0.70 -6.53 -0.19
C THR A 82 -0.04 -7.49 0.79
N PHE A 83 1.07 -7.07 1.41
CA PHE A 83 1.76 -7.87 2.41
C PHE A 83 0.90 -8.06 3.66
N ALA A 84 0.22 -6.99 4.11
CA ALA A 84 -0.62 -7.02 5.29
C ALA A 84 -1.77 -8.02 5.15
N SER A 85 -2.51 -7.89 4.05
CA SER A 85 -3.67 -8.74 3.76
C SER A 85 -3.26 -10.19 3.50
N GLU A 86 -2.23 -10.44 2.69
CA GLU A 86 -1.86 -11.82 2.32
C GLU A 86 -1.18 -12.59 3.46
N ILE A 87 -0.30 -11.95 4.22
CA ILE A 87 0.32 -12.57 5.40
C ILE A 87 -0.70 -12.68 6.54
N GLY A 88 -1.56 -11.67 6.72
CA GLY A 88 -2.65 -11.73 7.70
C GLY A 88 -3.62 -12.88 7.45
N LYS A 89 -4.03 -13.10 6.19
CA LYS A 89 -4.88 -14.24 5.81
C LYS A 89 -4.18 -15.58 6.02
N ALA A 90 -2.90 -15.69 5.63
CA ALA A 90 -2.16 -16.95 5.73
C ALA A 90 -1.81 -17.33 7.18
N TYR A 91 -1.35 -16.37 7.98
CA TYR A 91 -0.71 -16.65 9.28
C TYR A 91 -1.32 -15.91 10.48
N GLY A 92 -2.25 -14.97 10.27
CA GLY A 92 -2.75 -14.10 11.34
C GLY A 92 -3.44 -14.85 12.48
N LYS A 93 -2.76 -15.07 13.61
CA LYS A 93 -3.31 -15.91 14.71
C LYS A 93 -4.57 -15.31 15.32
N THR A 94 -4.57 -13.99 15.49
CA THR A 94 -5.69 -13.20 16.00
C THR A 94 -5.90 -12.00 15.09
N THR A 95 -7.11 -11.89 14.55
CA THR A 95 -7.56 -10.80 13.69
C THR A 95 -8.59 -9.97 14.42
N PHE A 96 -8.47 -8.65 14.33
CA PHE A 96 -9.34 -7.69 15.00
C PHE A 96 -9.88 -6.69 13.98
N LEU A 97 -11.12 -6.24 14.14
CA LEU A 97 -11.63 -5.14 13.32
C LEU A 97 -10.98 -3.82 13.76
N ILE A 98 -10.40 -3.06 12.82
CA ILE A 98 -9.63 -1.85 13.16
C ILE A 98 -10.44 -0.78 13.92
N THR A 99 -11.75 -0.74 13.73
CA THR A 99 -12.65 0.25 14.36
C THR A 99 -13.02 -0.10 15.80
N SER A 100 -13.34 -1.37 16.06
CA SER A 100 -13.89 -1.83 17.35
C SER A 100 -12.90 -2.63 18.19
N LEU A 101 -11.77 -3.04 17.60
CA LEU A 101 -10.78 -3.96 18.17
C LEU A 101 -11.38 -5.28 18.68
N LYS A 102 -12.56 -5.67 18.16
CA LYS A 102 -13.18 -6.95 18.45
C LYS A 102 -12.59 -8.04 17.55
N PRO A 103 -12.42 -9.28 18.06
CA PRO A 103 -11.99 -10.40 17.24
C PRO A 103 -12.96 -10.64 16.09
N VAL A 104 -12.43 -10.81 14.88
CA VAL A 104 -13.19 -11.13 13.66
C VAL A 104 -12.49 -12.26 12.89
N PRO A 105 -13.20 -13.01 12.03
CA PRO A 105 -12.57 -14.01 11.17
C PRO A 105 -11.46 -13.44 10.28
N ARG A 106 -10.54 -14.31 9.84
CA ARG A 106 -9.52 -13.95 8.86
C ARG A 106 -10.17 -13.62 7.53
N GLY A 107 -9.66 -12.59 6.85
CA GLY A 107 -10.18 -12.16 5.55
C GLY A 107 -11.44 -11.30 5.62
N THR A 108 -11.90 -10.92 6.82
CA THR A 108 -12.91 -9.87 6.97
C THR A 108 -12.34 -8.52 6.53
N GLU A 109 -13.14 -7.73 5.79
CA GLU A 109 -12.72 -6.41 5.32
C GLU A 109 -12.43 -5.47 6.50
N GLY A 110 -11.31 -4.75 6.41
CA GLY A 110 -10.81 -3.89 7.48
C GLY A 110 -10.33 -4.62 8.75
N ALA A 111 -10.13 -5.95 8.68
CA ALA A 111 -9.48 -6.70 9.75
C ALA A 111 -7.96 -6.52 9.73
N ILE A 112 -7.38 -6.31 10.91
CA ILE A 112 -5.94 -6.23 11.14
C ILE A 112 -5.47 -7.39 12.01
N SER A 113 -4.24 -7.87 11.78
CA SER A 113 -3.54 -8.84 12.64
C SER A 113 -2.13 -8.36 12.92
N LEU A 114 -1.51 -8.87 13.98
CA LEU A 114 -0.12 -8.52 14.28
C LEU A 114 0.82 -8.94 13.15
N GLU A 115 0.65 -10.15 12.62
CA GLU A 115 1.45 -10.68 11.53
C GLU A 115 1.27 -9.86 10.25
N GLY A 116 0.04 -9.48 9.91
CA GLY A 116 -0.24 -8.59 8.79
C GLY A 116 0.36 -7.19 8.98
N THR A 117 0.23 -6.60 10.17
CA THR A 117 0.81 -5.29 10.48
C THR A 117 2.34 -5.28 10.35
N VAL A 118 3.03 -6.30 10.86
CA VAL A 118 4.49 -6.43 10.69
C VAL A 118 4.85 -6.62 9.21
N ALA A 119 4.08 -7.45 8.48
CA ALA A 119 4.29 -7.65 7.05
C ALA A 119 4.09 -6.36 6.24
N SER A 120 3.13 -5.51 6.62
CA SER A 120 2.92 -4.18 6.02
C SER A 120 4.18 -3.34 6.06
N VAL A 121 4.77 -3.22 7.25
CA VAL A 121 6.01 -2.46 7.45
C VAL A 121 7.16 -3.03 6.63
N ILE A 122 7.30 -4.37 6.61
CA ILE A 122 8.33 -5.04 5.79
C ILE A 122 8.13 -4.76 4.30
N GLY A 123 6.89 -4.89 3.79
CA GLY A 123 6.57 -4.65 2.38
C GLY A 123 6.89 -3.21 1.96
N GLY A 124 6.45 -2.24 2.76
CA GLY A 124 6.76 -0.82 2.54
C GLY A 124 8.27 -0.55 2.61
N PHE A 125 8.97 -1.12 3.58
CA PHE A 125 10.43 -0.97 3.73
C PHE A 125 11.19 -1.53 2.53
N LEU A 126 10.87 -2.74 2.07
CA LEU A 126 11.55 -3.40 0.95
C LEU A 126 11.50 -2.57 -0.34
N LEU A 127 10.35 -1.95 -0.65
CA LEU A 127 10.24 -1.13 -1.84
C LEU A 127 10.97 0.21 -1.67
N SER A 128 10.82 0.85 -0.51
CA SER A 128 11.47 2.14 -0.21
C SER A 128 13.00 2.03 -0.19
N ILE A 129 13.56 0.99 0.45
CA ILE A 129 15.01 0.80 0.49
C ILE A 129 15.59 0.45 -0.88
N TYR A 130 14.84 -0.27 -1.71
CA TYR A 130 15.24 -0.54 -3.09
C TYR A 130 15.23 0.74 -3.94
N ALA A 131 14.20 1.58 -3.77
CA ALA A 131 14.10 2.86 -4.46
C ALA A 131 15.25 3.82 -4.06
N TYR A 132 15.71 3.76 -2.81
CA TYR A 132 16.91 4.47 -2.34
C TYR A 132 18.21 3.85 -2.89
N GLY A 133 18.49 2.59 -2.56
CA GLY A 133 19.82 2.00 -2.74
C GLY A 133 20.14 1.50 -4.15
N VAL A 134 19.13 1.18 -4.96
CA VAL A 134 19.34 0.62 -6.31
C VAL A 134 18.93 1.60 -7.40
N VAL A 135 17.80 2.31 -7.22
CA VAL A 135 17.25 3.19 -8.26
C VAL A 135 17.63 4.65 -8.05
N GLY A 136 17.86 5.08 -6.81
CA GLY A 136 18.18 6.47 -6.48
C GLY A 136 17.01 7.45 -6.62
N LEU A 137 15.75 6.98 -6.54
CA LEU A 137 14.57 7.85 -6.57
C LEU A 137 14.27 8.51 -5.22
N VAL A 138 14.68 7.86 -4.13
CA VAL A 138 14.64 8.43 -2.78
C VAL A 138 16.05 8.91 -2.47
N ALA A 139 16.18 10.19 -2.11
CA ALA A 139 17.50 10.82 -1.94
C ALA A 139 18.18 10.46 -0.62
N THR A 140 17.42 10.18 0.44
CA THR A 140 17.95 10.03 1.81
C THR A 140 17.39 8.79 2.51
N LEU A 141 18.13 8.28 3.51
CA LEU A 141 17.63 7.22 4.39
C LEU A 141 16.41 7.67 5.20
N GLU A 142 16.33 8.95 5.55
CA GLU A 142 15.15 9.52 6.19
C GLU A 142 13.92 9.45 5.27
N GLY A 143 14.11 9.67 3.96
CA GLY A 143 13.08 9.46 2.94
C GLY A 143 12.59 8.00 2.87
N VAL A 144 13.46 7.02 3.10
CA VAL A 144 13.06 5.61 3.24
C VAL A 144 12.12 5.44 4.43
N GLY A 145 12.51 6.00 5.59
CA GLY A 145 11.67 5.99 6.79
C GLY A 145 10.31 6.63 6.58
N VAL A 146 10.27 7.81 5.94
CA VAL A 146 9.04 8.53 5.60
C VAL A 146 8.15 7.70 4.66
N ALA A 147 8.71 7.16 3.58
CA ALA A 147 7.94 6.36 2.62
C ALA A 147 7.40 5.06 3.26
N THR A 148 8.18 4.39 4.10
CA THR A 148 7.72 3.20 4.84
C THR A 148 6.62 3.54 5.85
N PHE A 149 6.76 4.63 6.59
CA PHE A 149 5.74 5.09 7.53
C PHE A 149 4.45 5.48 6.81
N ALA A 150 4.56 6.21 5.70
CA ALA A 150 3.42 6.57 4.85
C ALA A 150 2.74 5.33 4.25
N ALA A 151 3.50 4.31 3.86
CA ALA A 151 2.98 3.04 3.37
C ALA A 151 2.18 2.29 4.43
N PHE A 152 2.71 2.22 5.64
CA PHE A 152 2.00 1.65 6.79
C PHE A 152 0.74 2.45 7.13
N GLY A 153 0.84 3.78 7.21
CA GLY A 153 -0.29 4.67 7.51
C GLY A 153 -1.41 4.57 6.48
N GLY A 154 -1.07 4.55 5.18
CA GLY A 154 -2.03 4.33 4.10
C GLY A 154 -2.76 2.98 4.25
N THR A 155 -2.01 1.92 4.54
CA THR A 155 -2.60 0.58 4.79
C THR A 155 -3.58 0.58 5.96
N MET A 156 -3.26 1.27 7.06
CA MET A 156 -4.19 1.38 8.19
C MET A 156 -5.46 2.18 7.85
N ILE A 157 -5.32 3.24 7.05
CA ILE A 157 -6.47 4.04 6.60
C ILE A 157 -7.33 3.25 5.60
N GLU A 158 -6.73 2.45 4.74
CA GLU A 158 -7.45 1.51 3.89
C GLU A 158 -8.29 0.54 4.73
N SER A 159 -7.70 -0.06 5.77
CA SER A 159 -8.46 -0.96 6.65
C SER A 159 -9.59 -0.23 7.38
N LEU A 160 -9.41 1.05 7.72
CA LEU A 160 -10.48 1.89 8.28
C LEU A 160 -11.60 2.12 7.25
N ILE A 161 -11.26 2.43 6.00
CA ILE A 161 -12.23 2.57 4.90
C ILE A 161 -12.99 1.26 4.71
N GLY A 162 -12.29 0.12 4.64
CA GLY A 162 -12.90 -1.20 4.51
C GLY A 162 -13.89 -1.50 5.63
N ALA A 163 -13.46 -1.32 6.88
CA ALA A 163 -14.30 -1.59 8.06
C ALA A 163 -15.50 -0.65 8.23
N THR A 164 -15.47 0.55 7.64
CA THR A 164 -16.53 1.56 7.84
C THR A 164 -17.46 1.72 6.65
N LEU A 165 -16.98 1.39 5.45
CA LEU A 165 -17.62 1.81 4.22
C LEU A 165 -17.84 0.69 3.18
N GLN A 166 -16.96 -0.32 3.06
CA GLN A 166 -17.02 -1.31 1.96
C GLN A 166 -18.19 -2.32 2.02
N GLU A 167 -18.99 -2.33 3.08
CA GLU A 167 -20.17 -3.19 3.20
C GLU A 167 -21.42 -2.42 3.67
N LYS A 168 -21.37 -1.08 3.63
CA LYS A 168 -22.51 -0.23 4.00
C LYS A 168 -23.45 -0.01 2.83
N GLU A 169 -24.75 -0.13 3.07
CA GLU A 169 -25.78 0.24 2.09
C GLU A 169 -25.56 1.67 1.59
N GLY A 170 -25.60 1.86 0.26
CA GLY A 170 -25.37 3.14 -0.41
C GLY A 170 -23.92 3.40 -0.85
N PHE A 171 -22.99 2.49 -0.54
CA PHE A 171 -21.58 2.58 -0.90
C PHE A 171 -21.11 1.50 -1.88
N ASP A 172 -22.04 0.90 -2.63
CA ASP A 172 -21.79 -0.18 -3.60
C ASP A 172 -20.80 0.20 -4.72
N TRP A 173 -20.53 1.50 -4.90
CA TRP A 173 -19.54 2.02 -5.84
C TRP A 173 -18.09 1.94 -5.35
N MET A 174 -17.84 1.69 -4.06
CA MET A 174 -16.49 1.49 -3.52
C MET A 174 -15.99 0.08 -3.79
N SER A 175 -15.72 -0.17 -5.07
CA SER A 175 -14.96 -1.35 -5.47
C SER A 175 -13.57 -1.35 -4.86
N ASN A 176 -12.93 -2.52 -4.81
CA ASN A 176 -11.54 -2.66 -4.38
C ASN A 176 -10.57 -1.74 -5.16
N GLU A 177 -10.87 -1.43 -6.42
CA GLU A 177 -10.04 -0.53 -7.24
C GLU A 177 -10.10 0.91 -6.74
N VAL A 178 -11.30 1.37 -6.39
CA VAL A 178 -11.53 2.73 -5.85
C VAL A 178 -10.84 2.87 -4.50
N VAL A 179 -10.99 1.87 -3.62
CA VAL A 179 -10.33 1.86 -2.31
C VAL A 179 -8.81 1.80 -2.48
N ASN A 180 -8.30 1.02 -3.42
CA ASN A 180 -6.87 0.98 -3.73
C ASN A 180 -6.34 2.34 -4.21
N PHE A 181 -7.11 3.05 -5.05
CA PHE A 181 -6.73 4.38 -5.49
C PHE A 181 -6.65 5.36 -4.33
N PHE A 182 -7.64 5.37 -3.43
CA PHE A 182 -7.60 6.21 -2.23
C PHE A 182 -6.45 5.82 -1.31
N ASN A 183 -6.19 4.53 -1.13
CA ASN A 183 -5.08 4.03 -0.33
C ASN A 183 -3.73 4.57 -0.86
N THR A 184 -3.46 4.39 -2.15
CA THR A 184 -2.21 4.88 -2.75
C THR A 184 -2.11 6.40 -2.75
N LEU A 185 -3.23 7.10 -2.94
CA LEU A 185 -3.31 8.57 -2.86
C LEU A 185 -2.99 9.08 -1.46
N ILE A 186 -3.58 8.48 -0.43
CA ILE A 186 -3.33 8.81 0.97
C ILE A 186 -1.87 8.55 1.33
N GLY A 187 -1.32 7.40 0.93
CA GLY A 187 0.09 7.07 1.11
C GLY A 187 1.03 8.11 0.49
N ALA A 188 0.77 8.51 -0.77
CA ALA A 188 1.52 9.56 -1.43
C ALA A 188 1.39 10.91 -0.71
N ALA A 189 0.18 11.28 -0.30
CA ALA A 189 -0.08 12.56 0.38
C ALA A 189 0.62 12.64 1.74
N ILE A 190 0.61 11.55 2.53
CA ILE A 190 1.35 11.46 3.80
C ILE A 190 2.85 11.64 3.54
N ALA A 191 3.41 10.94 2.55
CA ALA A 191 4.83 11.04 2.25
C ALA A 191 5.24 12.42 1.73
N ILE A 192 4.42 13.04 0.87
CA ILE A 192 4.64 14.40 0.38
C ILE A 192 4.59 15.39 1.54
N GLY A 193 3.56 15.32 2.39
CA GLY A 193 3.42 16.20 3.55
C GLY A 193 4.61 16.06 4.50
N LEU A 194 4.99 14.83 4.87
CA LEU A 194 6.15 14.59 5.72
C LEU A 194 7.46 14.99 5.04
N GLY A 195 7.62 14.80 3.73
CA GLY A 195 8.80 15.24 2.98
C GLY A 195 8.99 16.76 3.06
N VAL A 196 7.90 17.52 2.91
CA VAL A 196 7.93 18.98 3.02
C VAL A 196 8.20 19.42 4.45
N PHE A 197 7.45 18.91 5.43
CA PHE A 197 7.49 19.42 6.80
C PHE A 197 8.64 18.87 7.66
N VAL A 198 9.09 17.64 7.39
CA VAL A 198 10.12 16.96 8.19
C VAL A 198 11.48 17.01 7.50
N LEU A 199 11.51 16.81 6.17
CA LEU A 199 12.76 16.74 5.42
C LEU A 199 13.14 18.07 4.76
N GLY A 200 12.25 19.08 4.79
CA GLY A 200 12.49 20.40 4.21
C GLY A 200 12.71 20.37 2.70
N MET A 201 12.09 19.40 2.02
CA MET A 201 12.21 19.16 0.58
C MET A 201 11.27 20.01 -0.27
#